data_AF-A0A3D4S7I1-F1
#
_entry.id   AF-A0A3D4S7I1-F1
#
_cell.length_a   1.000
_cell.length_b   1.000
_cell.length_c   1.000
_cell.angle_alpha   90.00
_cell.angle_beta   90.00
_cell.angle_gamma   90.00
#
_symmetry.space_group_name_H-M   'P 1'
#
loop_
_entity.id
_entity.type
_entity.pdbx_description
1 polymer ?
#
loop_
_entity_poly.entity_id
_entity_poly.type
_entity_poly.pdbx_seq_one_letter_code
_entity_poly.pdbx_strand_id
1 'polypeptide(L)'
;MKYKEWLDVWFANYIEPSSKTKTCERYSEIIEKHLNVKLGEYELEELSPIVIQKYITELRRVVLLRNIQKVFRVYGRNLRV
;
A
#
# COMPACT_ATOMS: atom_id res chain seq x y z
N MET A 1 -2.74 -8.02 14.12
CA MET A 1 -2.36 -8.55 12.78
C MET A 1 -1.35 -7.59 12.21
N LYS A 2 -0.25 -8.10 11.66
CA LYS A 2 0.79 -7.21 11.16
C LYS A 2 0.37 -6.56 9.85
N TYR A 3 0.85 -5.34 9.62
CA TYR A 3 0.50 -4.59 8.42
C TYR A 3 0.94 -5.29 7.13
N LYS A 4 2.09 -5.97 7.15
CA LYS A 4 2.55 -6.76 5.99
C LYS A 4 1.56 -7.87 5.61
N GLU A 5 1.02 -8.58 6.60
CA GLU A 5 0.07 -9.67 6.39
C GLU A 5 -1.24 -9.13 5.82
N TRP A 6 -1.68 -7.99 6.34
CA TRP A 6 -2.85 -7.29 5.81
C TRP A 6 -2.63 -6.76 4.40
N LEU A 7 -1.43 -6.26 4.07
CA LEU A 7 -1.07 -5.79 2.73
C LEU A 7 -1.12 -6.92 1.71
N ASP A 8 -0.67 -8.12 2.08
CA ASP A 8 -0.74 -9.31 1.21
C ASP A 8 -2.19 -9.69 0.90
N VAL A 9 -3.05 -9.73 1.93
CA VAL A 9 -4.49 -9.98 1.78
C VAL A 9 -5.16 -8.90 0.94
N TRP A 10 -4.83 -7.63 1.18
CA TRP A 10 -5.36 -6.51 0.42
C TRP A 10 -4.94 -6.55 -1.05
N PHE A 11 -3.67 -6.89 -1.31
CA PHE A 11 -3.13 -6.99 -2.66
C PHE A 11 -3.82 -8.09 -3.47
N ALA A 12 -3.94 -9.29 -2.89
CA ALA A 12 -4.59 -10.43 -3.54
C ALA A 12 -6.09 -10.18 -3.81
N ASN A 13 -6.79 -9.50 -2.90
CA ASN A 13 -8.23 -9.29 -3.04
C ASN A 13 -8.62 -8.09 -3.91
N TYR A 14 -7.80 -7.03 -3.93
CA TYR A 14 -8.18 -5.77 -4.59
C TYR A 14 -7.31 -5.40 -5.77
N ILE A 15 -6.03 -5.77 -5.78
CA ILE A 15 -5.10 -5.40 -6.85
C ILE A 15 -5.02 -6.48 -7.92
N GLU A 16 -4.78 -7.74 -7.54
CA GLU A 16 -4.67 -8.85 -8.51
C GLU A 16 -5.90 -9.00 -9.42
N PRO A 17 -7.15 -8.92 -8.93
CA PRO A 17 -8.32 -9.13 -9.78
C PRO A 17 -8.61 -7.93 -10.69
N SER A 18 -8.14 -6.74 -10.31
CA SER A 18 -8.49 -5.47 -10.97
C SER A 18 -7.39 -4.92 -11.88
N SER A 19 -6.18 -5.47 -11.80
CA SER A 19 -4.99 -4.93 -12.46
C SER A 19 -4.33 -5.95 -13.38
N LYS A 20 -3.69 -5.45 -14.45
CA LYS A 20 -2.90 -6.30 -15.36
C LYS A 20 -1.62 -6.77 -14.67
N THR A 21 -1.11 -7.94 -15.05
CA THR A 21 0.08 -8.60 -14.46
C THR A 21 1.27 -7.65 -14.24
N LYS A 22 1.67 -6.87 -15.25
CA LYS A 22 2.77 -5.88 -15.13
C LYS A 22 2.54 -4.78 -14.08
N THR A 23 1.26 -4.45 -13.83
CA THR A 23 0.89 -3.46 -12.80
C THR A 23 0.96 -4.09 -11.41
N CYS A 24 0.50 -5.34 -11.29
CA CYS A 24 0.63 -6.13 -10.07
C CYS A 24 2.09 -6.29 -9.68
N GLU A 25 2.96 -6.76 -10.58
CA GLU A 25 4.41 -6.89 -10.35
C GLU A 25 5.05 -5.58 -9.86
N ARG A 26 4.69 -4.46 -10.48
CA ARG A 26 5.23 -3.16 -10.07
C ARG A 26 4.69 -2.70 -8.72
N TYR A 27 3.47 -3.10 -8.35
CA TYR A 27 2.89 -2.77 -7.05
C TYR A 27 3.43 -3.68 -5.94
N SER A 28 3.65 -4.98 -6.21
CA SER A 28 4.28 -5.90 -5.26
C SER A 28 5.71 -5.47 -4.95
N GLU A 29 6.51 -5.07 -5.96
CA GLU A 29 7.84 -4.52 -5.73
C GLU A 29 7.82 -3.29 -4.81
N ILE A 30 6.83 -2.40 -4.97
CA ILE A 30 6.71 -1.21 -4.14
C ILE A 30 6.33 -1.59 -2.70
N ILE A 31 5.43 -2.56 -2.54
CA ILE A 31 5.02 -3.07 -1.24
C ILE A 31 6.23 -3.67 -0.51
N GLU A 32 6.96 -4.58 -1.15
CA GLU A 32 8.11 -5.22 -0.53
C GLU A 32 9.26 -4.24 -0.25
N LYS A 33 9.67 -3.44 -1.23
CA LYS A 33 10.87 -2.60 -1.13
C LYS A 33 10.69 -1.33 -0.30
N HIS A 34 9.44 -0.89 -0.10
CA HIS A 34 9.15 0.35 0.61
C HIS A 34 8.22 0.13 1.80
N LEU A 35 7.00 -0.34 1.56
CA LEU A 35 5.98 -0.43 2.62
C LEU A 35 6.37 -1.45 3.69
N ASN A 36 6.81 -2.65 3.32
CA ASN A 36 7.19 -3.69 4.28
C ASN A 36 8.43 -3.30 5.08
N VAL A 37 9.43 -2.67 4.45
CA VAL A 37 10.68 -2.26 5.12
C VAL A 37 10.44 -1.27 6.26
N LYS A 38 9.51 -0.33 6.09
CA LYS A 38 9.23 0.71 7.10
C LYS A 38 8.02 0.42 7.98
N LEU A 39 6.96 -0.15 7.41
CA LEU A 39 5.66 -0.28 8.08
C LEU A 39 5.23 -1.73 8.32
N GLY A 40 5.92 -2.72 7.73
CA GLY A 40 5.48 -4.12 7.75
C GLY A 40 5.41 -4.75 9.14
N GLU A 41 6.26 -4.27 10.07
CA GLU A 41 6.31 -4.77 11.46
C GLU A 41 5.36 -4.04 12.41
N TYR A 42 4.65 -3.00 11.96
CA TYR A 42 3.64 -2.35 12.77
C TYR A 42 2.42 -3.25 12.89
N GLU A 43 1.79 -3.25 14.08
CA GLU A 43 0.46 -3.83 14.22
C GLU A 43 -0.55 -2.95 13.48
N LEU A 44 -1.53 -3.58 12.84
CA LEU A 44 -2.58 -2.86 12.11
C LEU A 44 -3.31 -1.86 13.01
N GLU A 45 -3.47 -2.19 14.29
CA GLU A 45 -4.11 -1.35 15.31
C GLU A 45 -3.32 -0.07 15.62
N GLU A 46 -2.00 -0.09 15.42
CA GLU A 46 -1.11 1.07 15.65
C GLU A 46 -1.03 1.99 14.42
N LEU A 47 -1.49 1.52 13.26
CA LEU A 47 -1.48 2.26 12.01
C LEU A 47 -2.66 3.22 11.90
N SER A 48 -2.48 4.39 12.52
CA SER A 48 -3.36 5.52 12.29
C SER A 48 -3.28 6.02 10.84
N PRO A 49 -4.39 6.51 10.24
CA PRO A 49 -4.38 7.17 8.93
C PRO A 49 -3.31 8.27 8.80
N ILE A 50 -2.99 8.96 9.90
CA ILE A 50 -1.94 9.99 9.95
C ILE A 50 -0.55 9.39 9.73
N VAL A 51 -0.26 8.21 10.29
CA VAL A 51 1.03 7.53 10.14
C VAL A 51 1.22 7.11 8.69
N ILE A 52 0.19 6.52 8.10
CA ILE A 52 0.17 6.14 6.68
C ILE A 52 0.34 7.38 5.80
N GLN A 53 -0.39 8.46 6.07
CA GLN A 53 -0.34 9.67 5.26
C GLN A 53 1.00 10.42 5.35
N LYS A 54 1.64 10.44 6.52
CA LYS A 54 3.01 10.93 6.70
C LYS A 54 3.99 10.09 5.88
N TYR A 55 3.90 8.78 5.96
CA TYR A 55 4.78 7.87 5.22
C TYR A 55 4.64 8.01 3.70
N ILE A 56 3.41 8.12 3.18
CA ILE A 56 3.16 8.41 1.76
C ILE A 56 3.79 9.75 1.37
N THR A 57 3.71 10.77 2.23
CA THR A 57 4.28 12.10 2.00
C THR A 57 5.82 12.06 1.99
N GLU A 58 6.45 11.23 2.81
CA GLU A 58 7.90 10.98 2.75
C GLU A 58 8.29 10.32 1.42
N LEU A 59 7.54 9.29 1.00
CA LEU A 59 7.76 8.61 -0.29
C LEU A 59 7.55 9.53 -1.50
N ARG A 60 6.74 10.61 -1.37
CA ARG A 60 6.56 11.62 -2.45
C ARG A 60 7.86 12.30 -2.86
N ARG A 61 8.82 12.44 -1.94
CA ARG A 61 10.11 13.09 -2.23
C ARG A 61 11.03 12.24 -3.11
N VAL A 62 10.72 10.95 -3.29
CA VAL A 62 11.58 9.95 -3.96
C VAL A 62 11.10 9.58 -5.39
N VAL A 63 10.13 10.31 -5.97
CA VAL A 63 9.67 10.12 -7.38
C VAL A 63 8.95 8.77 -7.66
N LEU A 64 8.45 8.05 -6.65
CA LEU A 64 7.68 6.79 -6.80
C LEU A 64 6.15 7.00 -6.93
N LEU A 65 5.74 8.26 -7.09
CA LEU A 65 4.41 8.78 -6.76
C LEU A 65 3.25 8.31 -7.65
N ARG A 66 3.47 8.14 -8.95
CA ARG A 66 2.38 7.88 -9.91
C ARG A 66 1.70 6.53 -9.70
N ASN A 67 2.39 5.58 -9.09
CA ASN A 67 1.88 4.22 -8.87
C ASN A 67 1.25 4.07 -7.48
N ILE A 68 1.87 4.64 -6.45
CA ILE A 68 1.36 4.62 -5.07
C ILE A 68 0.05 5.41 -4.94
N GLN A 69 -0.09 6.55 -5.62
CA GLN A 69 -1.36 7.29 -5.61
C GLN A 69 -2.52 6.50 -6.24
N LYS A 70 -2.25 5.61 -7.20
CA LYS A 70 -3.28 4.75 -7.77
C LYS A 70 -3.72 3.67 -6.77
N VAL A 71 -2.76 3.03 -6.11
CA VAL A 71 -2.96 2.08 -5.00
C VAL A 71 -3.85 2.69 -3.91
N PHE A 72 -3.52 3.89 -3.41
CA PHE A 72 -4.31 4.54 -2.36
C PHE A 72 -5.64 5.13 -2.86
N ARG A 73 -5.77 5.46 -4.14
CA ARG A 73 -7.07 5.85 -4.73
C ARG A 73 -8.03 4.67 -4.80
N VAL A 74 -7.53 3.46 -5.02
CA VAL A 74 -8.31 2.21 -4.87
C VAL A 74 -8.66 2.01 -3.39
N TYR A 75 -7.70 2.21 -2.48
CA TYR A 75 -7.93 2.12 -1.04
C TYR A 75 -9.06 3.04 -0.54
N GLY A 76 -9.02 4.32 -0.88
CA GLY A 76 -10.04 5.30 -0.46
C GLY A 76 -11.40 5.16 -1.15
N ARG A 77 -11.51 4.39 -2.23
CA ARG A 77 -12.81 4.03 -2.83
C ARG A 77 -13.48 2.87 -2.11
N ASN A 78 -12.69 1.90 -1.64
CA ASN A 78 -13.22 0.70 -0.97
C ASN A 78 -13.53 0.92 0.52
N LEU A 79 -13.10 2.05 1.10
CA LEU A 79 -13.40 2.46 2.48
C LEU A 79 -14.65 3.36 2.62
N ARG A 80 -15.41 3.60 1.53
CA ARG A 80 -16.78 4.15 1.63
C ARG A 80 -17.78 3.01 1.79
N VAL A 81 -17.77 2.39 2.95
CA VAL A 81 -18.92 1.66 3.51
C VAL A 81 -18.98 2.01 4.98
#